data_AF-A0A098M585-F1
#
_entry.id   AF-A0A098M585-F1
#
_cell.length_a   1.000
_cell.length_b   1.000
_cell.length_c   1.000
_cell.angle_alpha   90.00
_cell.angle_beta   90.00
_cell.angle_gamma   90.00
#
_symmetry.space_group_name_H-M   'P 1'
#
loop_
_entity.id
_entity.type
_entity.pdbx_description
1 polymer ?
#
loop_
_entity_poly.entity_id
_entity_poly.type
_entity_poly.pdbx_seq_one_letter_code
_entity_poly.pdbx_strand_id
1 'polypeptide(L)'
;MTNKPINDDSDKQKIEEAWSLMQSKLANEPVNPIWTEWGQHAEQSTPNGNEEVTSVHTTDASTPMVQSVSPLELQGKLGVNTQASPRTKQRGMNRRRKWATVAAGVAVFAAILATPVGNTAMASILNQFRMQDVTVVNESDLRNIFTQITENGDIQESANKFGIFSSSSGSITGDMPLDKISDTLGYAPLSTVVTDSQKTVSVNPSQAITLNLHVDEVNKAMKRLGAEQLLPQSIDGKPITLSIPEMVNYNLSPDKEHWASLSQMNTPTITVDPSIKVEEAVEAIINFPLMPDYLKSSLKQSRILSGEIPMPLIAVEGTEQLTIGSTIVILNHYDSNKETIYDATWVSNGQLFQFHGGDIYEGKEKFIAKLQELIQL
;
A
#
# COMPACT_ATOMS: atom_id res chain seq x y z
N MET A 1 -46.18 -29.70 12.21
CA MET A 1 -45.46 -28.41 12.05
C MET A 1 -46.16 -27.64 10.95
N THR A 2 -46.39 -26.34 11.13
CA THR A 2 -47.15 -25.48 10.19
C THR A 2 -46.26 -24.38 9.66
N ASN A 3 -45.76 -24.54 8.43
CA ASN A 3 -45.04 -23.47 7.75
C ASN A 3 -46.02 -22.35 7.37
N LYS A 4 -45.74 -21.14 7.85
CA LYS A 4 -46.36 -19.90 7.38
C LYS A 4 -45.40 -19.28 6.35
N PRO A 5 -45.86 -18.83 5.17
CA PRO A 5 -45.00 -18.08 4.25
C PRO A 5 -44.61 -16.73 4.88
N ILE A 6 -43.38 -16.28 4.60
CA ILE A 6 -42.89 -14.95 4.97
C ILE A 6 -43.47 -13.94 3.96
N ASN A 7 -43.93 -12.79 4.45
CA ASN A 7 -44.71 -11.83 3.66
C ASN A 7 -43.85 -10.66 3.15
N ASP A 8 -43.13 -10.90 2.05
CA ASP A 8 -42.17 -9.98 1.40
C ASP A 8 -42.69 -8.54 1.16
N ASP A 9 -43.99 -8.37 0.86
CA ASP A 9 -44.60 -7.04 0.63
C ASP A 9 -44.61 -6.14 1.88
N SER A 10 -44.53 -6.72 3.09
CA SER A 10 -44.44 -5.97 4.36
C SER A 10 -43.23 -5.04 4.40
N ASP A 11 -42.10 -5.52 3.90
CA ASP A 11 -40.80 -4.90 4.19
C ASP A 11 -40.40 -3.93 3.09
N LYS A 12 -40.85 -4.17 1.85
CA LYS A 12 -40.83 -3.18 0.75
C LYS A 12 -41.60 -1.91 1.12
N GLN A 13 -42.77 -2.02 1.74
CA GLN A 13 -43.56 -0.85 2.17
C GLN A 13 -42.82 0.00 3.20
N LYS A 14 -42.11 -0.63 4.16
CA LYS A 14 -41.30 0.08 5.18
C LYS A 14 -40.08 0.78 4.57
N ILE A 15 -39.47 0.18 3.55
CA ILE A 15 -38.33 0.78 2.82
C ILE A 15 -38.78 2.03 2.07
N GLU A 16 -39.94 1.97 1.38
CA GLU A 16 -40.51 3.11 0.66
C GLU A 16 -40.93 4.25 1.63
N GLU A 17 -41.55 3.90 2.75
CA GLU A 17 -41.92 4.86 3.81
C GLU A 17 -40.68 5.53 4.42
N ALA A 18 -39.61 4.78 4.67
CA ALA A 18 -38.34 5.32 5.16
C ALA A 18 -37.67 6.25 4.13
N TRP A 19 -37.70 5.91 2.83
CA TRP A 19 -37.19 6.77 1.76
C TRP A 19 -37.95 8.11 1.67
N SER A 20 -39.28 8.06 1.68
CA SER A 20 -40.14 9.26 1.70
C SER A 20 -39.87 10.14 2.93
N LEU A 21 -39.69 9.52 4.10
CA LEU A 21 -39.40 10.21 5.36
C LEU A 21 -37.97 10.79 5.41
N MET A 22 -37.01 10.20 4.69
CA MET A 22 -35.67 10.78 4.48
C MET A 22 -35.73 11.98 3.52
N GLN A 23 -36.38 11.81 2.36
CA GLN A 23 -36.44 12.86 1.33
C GLN A 23 -37.18 14.12 1.83
N SER A 24 -38.25 13.95 2.60
CA SER A 24 -38.99 15.06 3.22
C SER A 24 -38.21 15.76 4.34
N LYS A 25 -37.25 15.10 5.01
CA LYS A 25 -36.31 15.78 5.92
C LYS A 25 -35.27 16.61 5.17
N LEU A 26 -34.60 15.99 4.19
CA LEU A 26 -33.57 16.67 3.38
C LEU A 26 -34.12 17.91 2.65
N ALA A 27 -35.39 17.88 2.21
CA ALA A 27 -36.07 19.03 1.61
C ALA A 27 -36.30 20.23 2.57
N ASN A 28 -36.10 20.05 3.88
CA ASN A 28 -36.25 21.07 4.91
C ASN A 28 -34.94 21.41 5.64
N GLU A 29 -33.82 20.78 5.28
CA GLU A 29 -32.51 21.13 5.84
C GLU A 29 -31.96 22.42 5.18
N PRO A 30 -31.47 23.40 5.96
CA PRO A 30 -30.87 24.60 5.39
C PRO A 30 -29.54 24.23 4.73
N VAL A 31 -29.35 24.66 3.47
CA VAL A 31 -28.11 24.41 2.71
C VAL A 31 -26.90 24.91 3.51
N ASN A 32 -26.04 23.98 3.91
CA ASN A 32 -24.89 24.26 4.76
C ASN A 32 -23.88 25.16 3.98
N PRO A 33 -23.48 26.32 4.52
CA PRO A 33 -22.70 27.33 3.79
C PRO A 33 -21.31 26.84 3.33
N ILE A 34 -20.75 25.80 3.96
CA ILE A 34 -19.47 25.20 3.56
C ILE A 34 -19.51 24.67 2.12
N TRP A 35 -20.67 24.18 1.66
CA TRP A 35 -20.86 23.69 0.29
C TRP A 35 -20.75 24.83 -0.73
N THR A 36 -21.12 26.06 -0.34
CA THR A 36 -20.99 27.27 -1.16
C THR A 36 -19.53 27.70 -1.29
N GLU A 37 -18.73 27.61 -0.21
CA GLU A 37 -17.29 27.87 -0.26
C GLU A 37 -16.57 26.86 -1.17
N TRP A 38 -16.92 25.56 -1.08
CA TRP A 38 -16.35 24.52 -1.93
C TRP A 38 -16.69 24.72 -3.41
N GLY A 39 -17.91 25.17 -3.73
CA GLY A 39 -18.31 25.57 -5.09
C GLY A 39 -17.46 26.71 -5.65
N GLN A 40 -17.24 27.78 -4.87
CA GLN A 40 -16.45 28.93 -5.31
C GLN A 40 -14.95 28.59 -5.49
N HIS A 41 -14.41 27.67 -4.68
CA HIS A 41 -13.05 27.15 -4.89
C HIS A 41 -12.91 26.30 -6.16
N ALA A 42 -13.96 25.59 -6.58
CA ALA A 42 -13.96 24.85 -7.85
C ALA A 42 -13.94 25.79 -9.07
N GLU A 43 -14.75 26.86 -9.05
CA GLU A 43 -14.80 27.83 -10.16
C GLU A 43 -13.48 28.57 -10.37
N GLN A 44 -12.83 29.00 -9.28
CA GLN A 44 -11.52 29.70 -9.33
C GLN A 44 -10.36 28.82 -9.82
N SER A 45 -10.54 27.50 -9.93
CA SER A 45 -9.48 26.54 -10.26
C SER A 45 -9.44 26.15 -11.76
N THR A 46 -10.16 26.86 -12.64
CA THR A 46 -10.26 26.52 -14.07
C THR A 46 -9.39 27.41 -14.97
N PRO A 47 -8.20 26.95 -15.44
CA PRO A 47 -7.50 27.57 -16.57
C PRO A 47 -8.20 27.19 -17.88
N ASN A 48 -9.41 27.72 -18.09
CA ASN A 48 -10.30 27.28 -19.16
C ASN A 48 -9.87 27.85 -20.52
N GLY A 49 -9.64 26.97 -21.50
CA GLY A 49 -9.11 27.30 -22.83
C GLY A 49 -9.63 26.34 -23.88
N ASN A 50 -10.95 26.38 -24.14
CA ASN A 50 -11.58 25.61 -25.21
C ASN A 50 -11.19 26.15 -26.60
N GLU A 51 -11.21 25.27 -27.59
CA GLU A 51 -11.00 25.61 -29.00
C GLU A 51 -12.26 26.24 -29.63
N GLU A 52 -12.05 27.25 -30.48
CA GLU A 52 -13.03 27.92 -31.38
C GLU A 52 -14.24 28.61 -30.68
N VAL A 53 -14.88 29.66 -31.21
CA VAL A 53 -15.18 30.02 -32.61
C VAL A 53 -15.14 31.56 -32.84
N THR A 54 -14.70 31.99 -34.04
CA THR A 54 -14.87 33.35 -34.67
C THR A 54 -14.23 34.63 -34.04
N SER A 55 -13.00 34.93 -34.47
CA SER A 55 -12.64 36.03 -35.42
C SER A 55 -12.86 37.55 -35.17
N VAL A 56 -11.83 38.34 -35.60
CA VAL A 56 -11.81 39.74 -36.16
C VAL A 56 -11.32 40.93 -35.26
N HIS A 57 -10.10 41.44 -35.59
CA HIS A 57 -9.54 42.83 -35.42
C HIS A 57 -9.45 43.48 -34.00
N THR A 58 -8.57 44.46 -33.66
CA THR A 58 -7.42 45.17 -34.30
C THR A 58 -6.54 45.89 -33.24
N THR A 59 -5.24 46.11 -33.52
CA THR A 59 -4.34 47.20 -32.97
C THR A 59 -4.11 47.31 -31.44
N ASP A 60 -3.02 47.87 -30.89
CA ASP A 60 -1.70 48.32 -31.40
C ASP A 60 -0.62 48.12 -30.29
N ALA A 61 0.64 48.50 -30.56
CA ALA A 61 1.80 48.32 -29.66
C ALA A 61 1.98 49.41 -28.57
N SER A 62 2.77 49.10 -27.52
CA SER A 62 3.82 49.98 -26.97
C SER A 62 4.67 49.33 -25.85
N THR A 63 5.95 49.71 -25.75
CA THR A 63 6.87 49.40 -24.63
C THR A 63 7.16 50.68 -23.84
N PRO A 64 7.42 50.63 -22.52
CA PRO A 64 8.76 50.96 -22.01
C PRO A 64 9.12 50.23 -20.69
N MET A 65 10.03 50.73 -19.84
CA MET A 65 11.50 50.61 -19.91
C MET A 65 12.11 51.12 -18.57
N VAL A 66 13.23 50.55 -18.09
CA VAL A 66 14.03 50.97 -16.89
C VAL A 66 13.27 50.94 -15.52
N GLN A 67 13.88 51.01 -14.33
CA GLN A 67 15.14 51.66 -13.90
C GLN A 67 15.87 50.94 -12.75
N SER A 68 17.09 51.40 -12.40
CA SER A 68 18.00 50.79 -11.41
C SER A 68 18.79 51.84 -10.61
N VAL A 69 19.30 51.47 -9.42
CA VAL A 69 20.21 52.28 -8.57
C VAL A 69 21.22 51.41 -7.82
N SER A 70 22.30 51.99 -7.27
CA SER A 70 23.42 51.27 -6.63
C SER A 70 24.05 52.11 -5.46
N PRO A 71 25.28 51.87 -4.90
CA PRO A 71 25.45 51.73 -3.45
C PRO A 71 26.41 52.75 -2.81
N LEU A 72 26.78 52.55 -1.52
CA LEU A 72 27.81 53.33 -0.81
C LEU A 72 28.93 52.43 -0.21
N GLU A 73 30.12 53.01 -0.01
CA GLU A 73 31.34 52.32 0.45
C GLU A 73 31.75 52.67 1.90
N LEU A 74 32.69 51.91 2.47
CA LEU A 74 33.62 52.36 3.53
C LEU A 74 34.92 51.53 3.52
N GLN A 75 36.04 52.09 4.01
CA GLN A 75 37.39 51.71 3.57
C GLN A 75 38.49 51.89 4.66
N GLY A 76 39.52 51.02 4.72
CA GLY A 76 40.87 51.42 5.20
C GLY A 76 41.76 50.46 6.04
N LYS A 77 42.97 50.15 5.50
CA LYS A 77 44.34 50.12 6.16
C LYS A 77 44.64 49.08 7.30
N LEU A 78 45.87 48.62 7.60
CA LEU A 78 47.24 48.70 7.02
C LEU A 78 48.21 47.62 7.61
N GLY A 79 49.32 47.27 6.92
CA GLY A 79 50.51 46.51 7.45
C GLY A 79 50.55 44.99 7.10
N VAL A 80 51.53 44.34 6.42
CA VAL A 80 53.02 44.47 6.22
C VAL A 80 53.82 43.91 7.43
N ASN A 81 54.77 42.95 7.34
CA ASN A 81 55.51 42.24 6.26
C ASN A 81 55.94 40.81 6.75
N THR A 82 56.58 39.82 6.09
CA THR A 82 57.20 39.59 4.74
C THR A 82 56.95 38.09 4.33
N GLN A 83 57.74 37.20 3.67
CA GLN A 83 59.08 37.07 3.04
C GLN A 83 58.98 36.43 1.61
N ALA A 84 59.85 35.48 1.20
CA ALA A 84 59.95 34.84 -0.13
C ALA A 84 59.19 33.50 -0.23
N SER A 85 58.50 33.07 -1.31
CA SER A 85 58.71 33.12 -2.80
C SER A 85 59.41 31.83 -3.32
N PRO A 86 59.03 31.21 -4.47
CA PRO A 86 58.41 31.82 -5.65
C PRO A 86 57.11 31.19 -6.22
N ARG A 87 56.63 31.85 -7.29
CA ARG A 87 55.33 31.69 -7.96
C ARG A 87 55.12 30.36 -8.69
N THR A 88 53.92 29.78 -8.52
CA THR A 88 53.11 29.28 -9.64
C THR A 88 51.79 30.03 -9.72
N LYS A 89 51.27 30.27 -10.93
CA LYS A 89 50.03 31.03 -11.16
C LYS A 89 48.84 30.08 -11.25
N GLN A 90 47.84 30.22 -10.38
CA GLN A 90 46.45 29.91 -10.75
C GLN A 90 45.43 30.74 -9.96
N ARG A 91 44.30 31.04 -10.59
CA ARG A 91 43.30 32.02 -10.12
C ARG A 91 42.28 31.39 -9.16
N GLY A 92 42.12 32.00 -7.99
CA GLY A 92 40.82 32.26 -7.36
C GLY A 92 39.83 31.10 -7.20
N MET A 93 40.12 30.14 -6.31
CA MET A 93 39.13 29.13 -5.91
C MET A 93 38.45 29.46 -4.57
N ASN A 94 37.57 30.48 -4.57
CA ASN A 94 36.81 30.85 -3.36
C ASN A 94 35.33 31.26 -3.61
N ARG A 95 34.65 30.61 -4.56
CA ARG A 95 33.17 30.64 -4.71
C ARG A 95 32.46 29.28 -4.81
N ARG A 96 33.18 28.17 -4.97
CA ARG A 96 32.57 26.83 -5.13
C ARG A 96 32.10 26.15 -3.83
N ARG A 97 32.61 26.55 -2.65
CA ARG A 97 32.28 25.88 -1.36
C ARG A 97 30.80 25.96 -0.93
N LYS A 98 29.98 26.88 -1.49
CA LYS A 98 28.52 26.91 -1.26
C LYS A 98 27.71 26.07 -2.26
N TRP A 99 28.29 25.73 -3.42
CA TRP A 99 27.66 24.87 -4.42
C TRP A 99 28.06 23.41 -4.27
N ALA A 100 29.24 23.14 -3.70
CA ALA A 100 29.71 21.77 -3.45
C ALA A 100 28.79 20.98 -2.49
N THR A 101 28.24 21.62 -1.45
CA THR A 101 27.29 20.98 -0.53
C THR A 101 25.94 20.68 -1.18
N VAL A 102 25.41 21.61 -1.99
CA VAL A 102 24.16 21.40 -2.73
C VAL A 102 24.33 20.31 -3.79
N ALA A 103 25.42 20.36 -4.55
CA ALA A 103 25.74 19.35 -5.56
C ALA A 103 26.02 17.97 -4.95
N ALA A 104 26.65 17.88 -3.77
CA ALA A 104 26.85 16.62 -3.06
C ALA A 104 25.51 16.05 -2.56
N GLY A 105 24.62 16.88 -2.00
CA GLY A 105 23.28 16.46 -1.61
C GLY A 105 22.48 15.93 -2.80
N VAL A 106 22.41 16.70 -3.90
CA VAL A 106 21.72 16.27 -5.13
C VAL A 106 22.36 15.02 -5.74
N ALA A 107 23.69 14.87 -5.71
CA ALA A 107 24.36 13.66 -6.19
C ALA A 107 24.09 12.43 -5.32
N VAL A 108 23.97 12.58 -3.99
CA VAL A 108 23.57 11.49 -3.09
C VAL A 108 22.11 11.10 -3.32
N PHE A 109 21.19 12.08 -3.38
CA PHE A 109 19.79 11.79 -3.74
C PHE A 109 19.66 11.16 -5.13
N ALA A 110 20.42 11.63 -6.13
CA ALA A 110 20.42 11.02 -7.46
C ALA A 110 21.03 9.62 -7.48
N ALA A 111 22.06 9.34 -6.69
CA ALA A 111 22.63 7.98 -6.57
C ALA A 111 21.70 7.01 -5.82
N ILE A 112 20.96 7.52 -4.83
CA ILE A 112 19.87 6.78 -4.16
C ILE A 112 18.77 6.48 -5.18
N LEU A 113 18.22 7.48 -5.87
CA LEU A 113 17.16 7.30 -6.87
C LEU A 113 17.59 6.47 -8.10
N ALA A 114 18.88 6.47 -8.45
CA ALA A 114 19.43 5.69 -9.56
C ALA A 114 19.96 4.29 -9.16
N THR A 115 19.75 3.86 -7.91
CA THR A 115 20.03 2.47 -7.48
C THR A 115 18.76 1.81 -6.95
N PRO A 116 18.48 0.54 -7.25
CA PRO A 116 17.29 -0.15 -6.73
C PRO A 116 17.18 -0.12 -5.19
N VAL A 117 18.34 -0.06 -4.51
CA VAL A 117 18.47 -0.03 -3.04
C VAL A 117 18.00 1.29 -2.43
N GLY A 118 18.03 2.41 -3.16
CA GLY A 118 17.61 3.70 -2.63
C GLY A 118 16.09 3.88 -2.51
N ASN A 119 15.31 3.04 -3.18
CA ASN A 119 13.85 3.13 -3.24
C ASN A 119 13.16 2.45 -2.03
N THR A 120 13.88 1.66 -1.23
CA THR A 120 13.35 1.04 0.01
C THR A 120 13.50 1.97 1.20
N ALA A 121 14.72 2.47 1.45
CA ALA A 121 15.04 3.31 2.61
C ALA A 121 14.30 4.67 2.68
N MET A 122 13.61 5.08 1.61
CA MET A 122 12.76 6.28 1.61
C MET A 122 11.30 5.99 1.99
N ALA A 123 10.88 4.72 2.03
CA ALA A 123 9.49 4.35 2.27
C ALA A 123 9.06 4.59 3.74
N SER A 124 9.91 4.29 4.73
CA SER A 124 9.64 4.67 6.13
C SER A 124 9.58 6.20 6.34
N ILE A 125 10.39 6.98 5.61
CA ILE A 125 10.32 8.46 5.61
C ILE A 125 8.97 8.95 5.05
N LEU A 126 8.41 8.22 4.08
CA LEU A 126 7.09 8.45 3.50
C LEU A 126 5.95 7.77 4.30
N ASN A 127 6.26 7.14 5.43
CA ASN A 127 5.31 6.40 6.29
C ASN A 127 4.55 5.27 5.54
N GLN A 128 5.20 4.69 4.53
CA GLN A 128 4.73 3.56 3.75
C GLN A 128 5.64 2.35 3.97
N PHE A 129 5.04 1.19 4.24
CA PHE A 129 5.72 -0.06 4.53
C PHE A 129 5.38 -1.09 3.46
N ARG A 130 6.39 -1.71 2.85
CA ARG A 130 6.23 -2.71 1.77
C ARG A 130 6.28 -4.13 2.33
N MET A 131 5.39 -5.00 1.85
CA MET A 131 5.35 -6.41 2.22
C MET A 131 6.29 -7.27 1.38
N GLN A 132 7.61 -7.14 1.61
CA GLN A 132 8.65 -7.82 0.81
C GLN A 132 8.99 -9.24 1.30
N ASP A 133 8.95 -9.49 2.60
CA ASP A 133 9.17 -10.82 3.19
C ASP A 133 7.82 -11.50 3.51
N VAL A 134 7.82 -12.82 3.69
CA VAL A 134 6.66 -13.59 4.18
C VAL A 134 6.88 -14.10 5.60
N THR A 135 5.82 -14.22 6.39
CA THR A 135 5.85 -14.87 7.72
C THR A 135 4.57 -15.67 7.92
N VAL A 136 4.73 -16.95 8.26
CA VAL A 136 3.61 -17.86 8.56
C VAL A 136 3.03 -17.53 9.94
N VAL A 137 1.69 -17.52 10.04
CA VAL A 137 0.94 -17.18 11.26
C VAL A 137 -0.10 -18.26 11.54
N ASN A 138 -0.01 -18.97 12.67
CA ASN A 138 -0.94 -20.05 12.98
C ASN A 138 -2.37 -19.52 13.20
N GLU A 139 -3.37 -20.15 12.57
CA GLU A 139 -4.77 -19.78 12.78
C GLU A 139 -5.21 -19.96 14.24
N SER A 140 -4.67 -20.98 14.94
CA SER A 140 -4.88 -21.21 16.37
C SER A 140 -4.54 -20.01 17.22
N ASP A 141 -3.45 -19.31 16.90
CA ASP A 141 -2.90 -18.26 17.74
C ASP A 141 -3.71 -16.98 17.55
N LEU A 142 -4.13 -16.70 16.31
CA LEU A 142 -5.10 -15.66 15.99
C LEU A 142 -6.44 -15.92 16.72
N ARG A 143 -7.00 -17.13 16.63
CA ARG A 143 -8.24 -17.51 17.34
C ARG A 143 -8.10 -17.36 18.86
N ASN A 144 -6.97 -17.74 19.44
CA ASN A 144 -6.69 -17.59 20.86
C ASN A 144 -6.60 -16.11 21.28
N ILE A 145 -5.92 -15.27 20.50
CA ILE A 145 -5.85 -13.82 20.73
C ILE A 145 -7.24 -13.18 20.65
N PHE A 146 -8.01 -13.46 19.59
CA PHE A 146 -9.38 -12.94 19.44
C PHE A 146 -10.26 -13.36 20.62
N THR A 147 -10.30 -14.64 20.97
CA THR A 147 -11.13 -15.16 22.06
C THR A 147 -10.83 -14.50 23.42
N GLN A 148 -9.56 -14.16 23.69
CA GLN A 148 -9.16 -13.49 24.93
C GLN A 148 -9.40 -11.97 24.90
N ILE A 149 -9.49 -11.36 23.72
CA ILE A 149 -9.82 -9.94 23.54
C ILE A 149 -11.35 -9.72 23.60
N THR A 150 -12.15 -10.54 22.93
CA THR A 150 -13.62 -10.48 22.94
C THR A 150 -14.19 -10.64 24.36
N GLU A 151 -15.17 -9.82 24.74
CA GLU A 151 -15.84 -9.92 26.05
C GLU A 151 -17.02 -10.89 26.06
N ASN A 152 -17.80 -10.89 24.99
CA ASN A 152 -19.07 -11.62 24.88
C ASN A 152 -19.02 -12.79 23.88
N GLY A 153 -17.87 -13.04 23.25
CA GLY A 153 -17.71 -13.99 22.14
C GLY A 153 -18.20 -13.48 20.77
N ASP A 154 -18.92 -12.35 20.71
CA ASP A 154 -19.24 -11.68 19.45
C ASP A 154 -18.02 -10.94 18.89
N ILE A 155 -17.52 -11.42 17.74
CA ILE A 155 -16.35 -10.88 17.04
C ILE A 155 -16.69 -9.56 16.35
N GLN A 156 -17.92 -9.36 15.88
CA GLN A 156 -18.33 -8.21 15.07
C GLN A 156 -18.70 -7.00 15.95
N GLU A 157 -19.36 -7.24 17.10
CA GLU A 157 -19.49 -6.24 18.18
C GLU A 157 -18.10 -5.80 18.66
N SER A 158 -17.22 -6.77 18.93
CA SER A 158 -15.86 -6.49 19.42
C SER A 158 -15.00 -5.74 18.39
N ALA A 159 -15.07 -6.07 17.10
CA ALA A 159 -14.31 -5.38 16.06
C ALA A 159 -14.64 -3.88 16.00
N ASN A 160 -15.93 -3.54 15.99
CA ASN A 160 -16.42 -2.15 15.98
C ASN A 160 -16.10 -1.39 17.28
N LYS A 161 -15.92 -2.10 18.41
CA LYS A 161 -15.46 -1.50 19.67
C LYS A 161 -14.02 -0.99 19.56
N PHE A 162 -13.12 -1.76 18.93
CA PHE A 162 -11.68 -1.45 18.88
C PHE A 162 -11.28 -0.52 17.72
N GLY A 163 -12.13 -0.32 16.72
CA GLY A 163 -11.90 0.67 15.67
C GLY A 163 -12.97 0.67 14.59
N ILE A 164 -12.80 1.54 13.61
CA ILE A 164 -13.64 1.63 12.42
C ILE A 164 -12.85 1.11 11.22
N PHE A 165 -13.46 0.22 10.45
CA PHE A 165 -12.94 -0.27 9.18
C PHE A 165 -13.72 0.36 8.02
N SER A 166 -13.00 0.81 7.00
CA SER A 166 -13.57 1.23 5.71
C SER A 166 -12.79 0.61 4.56
N SER A 167 -13.44 0.40 3.41
CA SER A 167 -12.77 -0.15 2.23
C SER A 167 -13.24 0.53 0.94
N SER A 168 -12.35 0.54 -0.05
CA SER A 168 -12.62 1.02 -1.41
C SER A 168 -11.92 0.14 -2.44
N SER A 169 -12.56 -0.04 -3.60
CA SER A 169 -12.01 -0.76 -4.75
C SER A 169 -11.46 0.21 -5.79
N GLY A 170 -10.37 -0.17 -6.47
CA GLY A 170 -9.96 0.43 -7.73
C GLY A 170 -10.96 0.17 -8.85
N SER A 171 -10.80 0.90 -9.96
CA SER A 171 -11.67 0.84 -11.14
C SER A 171 -11.16 -0.08 -12.26
N ILE A 172 -9.90 -0.51 -12.20
CA ILE A 172 -9.27 -1.38 -13.19
C ILE A 172 -9.68 -2.83 -12.89
N THR A 173 -10.51 -3.44 -13.74
CA THR A 173 -11.04 -4.80 -13.52
C THR A 173 -11.45 -5.47 -14.83
N GLY A 174 -11.45 -6.80 -14.85
CA GLY A 174 -11.86 -7.63 -15.99
C GLY A 174 -10.72 -7.98 -16.95
N ASP A 175 -11.08 -8.49 -18.14
CA ASP A 175 -10.12 -8.99 -19.13
C ASP A 175 -9.30 -7.86 -19.77
N MET A 176 -7.97 -7.91 -19.60
CA MET A 176 -7.02 -6.97 -20.18
C MET A 176 -6.06 -7.67 -21.16
N PRO A 177 -5.75 -7.08 -22.33
CA PRO A 177 -4.70 -7.58 -23.23
C PRO A 177 -3.33 -7.61 -22.57
N LEU A 178 -2.53 -8.67 -22.80
CA LEU A 178 -1.19 -8.80 -22.20
C LEU A 178 -0.29 -7.59 -22.49
N ASP A 179 -0.35 -7.03 -23.70
CA ASP A 179 0.46 -5.88 -24.12
C ASP A 179 0.08 -4.56 -23.43
N LYS A 180 -1.02 -4.53 -22.66
CA LYS A 180 -1.45 -3.37 -21.87
C LYS A 180 -1.10 -3.49 -20.38
N ILE A 181 -0.70 -4.67 -19.89
CA ILE A 181 -0.40 -4.90 -18.48
C ILE A 181 0.76 -4.01 -18.00
N SER A 182 1.87 -3.95 -18.76
CA SER A 182 3.04 -3.15 -18.37
C SER A 182 2.79 -1.64 -18.42
N ASP A 183 1.98 -1.17 -19.37
CA ASP A 183 1.60 0.24 -19.48
C ASP A 183 0.66 0.67 -18.33
N THR A 184 -0.21 -0.25 -17.87
CA THR A 184 -1.32 0.06 -16.96
C THR A 184 -0.99 -0.20 -15.50
N LEU A 185 -0.28 -1.29 -15.19
CA LEU A 185 0.00 -1.75 -13.82
C LEU A 185 1.46 -1.53 -13.38
N GLY A 186 2.32 -1.08 -14.31
CA GLY A 186 3.73 -0.75 -14.02
C GLY A 186 4.66 -1.95 -13.82
N TYR A 187 4.22 -3.17 -14.18
CA TYR A 187 5.05 -4.38 -14.13
C TYR A 187 4.85 -5.27 -15.37
N ALA A 188 5.89 -6.04 -15.72
CA ALA A 188 5.85 -6.92 -16.87
C ALA A 188 4.92 -8.14 -16.62
N PRO A 189 4.06 -8.51 -17.57
CA PRO A 189 3.28 -9.73 -17.49
C PRO A 189 4.16 -10.98 -17.71
N LEU A 190 3.74 -12.10 -17.14
CA LEU A 190 4.34 -13.43 -17.37
C LEU A 190 3.89 -14.00 -18.73
N SER A 191 4.30 -13.37 -19.82
CA SER A 191 3.92 -13.78 -21.19
C SER A 191 4.30 -15.22 -21.55
N THR A 192 5.22 -15.85 -20.80
CA THR A 192 5.68 -17.24 -20.99
C THR A 192 4.75 -18.31 -20.41
N VAL A 193 3.84 -17.96 -19.48
CA VAL A 193 2.89 -18.94 -18.90
C VAL A 193 1.56 -18.99 -19.67
N VAL A 194 1.39 -18.12 -20.65
CA VAL A 194 0.14 -17.92 -21.39
C VAL A 194 0.24 -18.55 -22.78
N THR A 195 -0.81 -19.22 -23.23
CA THR A 195 -0.84 -19.87 -24.55
C THR A 195 -1.06 -18.84 -25.68
N ASP A 196 -0.57 -19.12 -26.90
CA ASP A 196 -0.77 -18.25 -28.08
C ASP A 196 -2.25 -17.92 -28.38
N SER A 197 -3.16 -18.80 -27.94
CA SER A 197 -4.62 -18.64 -27.99
C SER A 197 -5.17 -17.62 -27.00
N GLN A 198 -4.52 -17.42 -25.86
CA GLN A 198 -4.97 -16.53 -24.79
C GLN A 198 -4.27 -15.17 -24.88
N LYS A 199 -4.96 -14.19 -25.45
CA LYS A 199 -4.43 -12.82 -25.62
C LYS A 199 -4.81 -11.86 -24.49
N THR A 200 -5.61 -12.32 -23.54
CA THR A 200 -6.11 -11.56 -22.40
C THR A 200 -5.90 -12.31 -21.08
N VAL A 201 -5.78 -11.56 -20.01
CA VAL A 201 -5.70 -12.02 -18.62
C VAL A 201 -6.72 -11.28 -17.78
N SER A 202 -7.30 -11.94 -16.78
CA SER A 202 -8.32 -11.33 -15.93
C SER A 202 -7.65 -10.53 -14.81
N VAL A 203 -7.98 -9.24 -14.69
CA VAL A 203 -7.45 -8.34 -13.67
C VAL A 203 -8.48 -8.15 -12.56
N ASN A 204 -8.09 -8.49 -11.33
CA ASN A 204 -8.83 -8.10 -10.13
C ASN A 204 -8.43 -6.66 -9.73
N PRO A 205 -9.39 -5.81 -9.31
CA PRO A 205 -9.09 -4.45 -8.91
C PRO A 205 -8.27 -4.38 -7.63
N SER A 206 -7.48 -3.31 -7.52
CA SER A 206 -6.85 -2.93 -6.25
C SER A 206 -7.90 -2.73 -5.14
N GLN A 207 -7.47 -2.90 -3.89
CA GLN A 207 -8.31 -2.67 -2.72
C GLN A 207 -7.52 -1.85 -1.70
N ALA A 208 -8.14 -0.81 -1.16
CA ALA A 208 -7.63 -0.10 0.01
C ALA A 208 -8.55 -0.41 1.21
N ILE A 209 -7.96 -0.84 2.32
CA ILE A 209 -8.65 -1.11 3.59
C ILE A 209 -8.05 -0.18 4.62
N THR A 210 -8.83 0.77 5.13
CA THR A 210 -8.39 1.74 6.14
C THR A 210 -9.00 1.42 7.49
N LEU A 211 -8.14 1.28 8.50
CA LEU A 211 -8.47 1.12 9.90
C LEU A 211 -8.20 2.44 10.64
N ASN A 212 -9.17 2.89 11.43
CA ASN A 212 -9.03 3.97 12.40
C ASN A 212 -9.24 3.37 13.80
N LEU A 213 -8.20 3.35 14.64
CA LEU A 213 -8.24 2.69 15.96
C LEU A 213 -8.95 3.54 17.02
N HIS A 214 -9.68 2.89 17.93
CA HIS A 214 -10.12 3.46 19.21
C HIS A 214 -9.12 3.06 20.30
N VAL A 215 -8.04 3.83 20.43
CA VAL A 215 -6.88 3.51 21.27
C VAL A 215 -7.25 3.36 22.75
N ASP A 216 -8.25 4.12 23.22
CA ASP A 216 -8.75 3.99 24.59
C ASP A 216 -9.42 2.64 24.87
N GLU A 217 -10.17 2.07 23.92
CA GLU A 217 -10.78 0.73 24.07
C GLU A 217 -9.74 -0.38 23.91
N VAL A 218 -8.82 -0.25 22.95
CA VAL A 218 -7.71 -1.21 22.79
C VAL A 218 -6.83 -1.22 24.04
N ASN A 219 -6.47 -0.05 24.59
CA ASN A 219 -5.67 0.05 25.80
C ASN A 219 -6.40 -0.46 27.05
N LYS A 220 -7.75 -0.41 27.12
CA LYS A 220 -8.52 -1.10 28.18
C LYS A 220 -8.37 -2.61 28.08
N ALA A 221 -8.50 -3.18 26.88
CA ALA A 221 -8.31 -4.61 26.65
C ALA A 221 -6.86 -5.06 26.90
N MET A 222 -5.86 -4.29 26.43
CA MET A 222 -4.44 -4.57 26.67
C MET A 222 -4.11 -4.61 28.18
N LYS A 223 -4.57 -3.62 28.96
CA LYS A 223 -4.41 -3.62 30.43
C LYS A 223 -5.04 -4.84 31.10
N ARG A 224 -6.25 -5.21 30.71
CA ARG A 224 -6.96 -6.40 31.22
C ARG A 224 -6.18 -7.69 30.95
N LEU A 225 -5.47 -7.74 29.83
CA LEU A 225 -4.62 -8.86 29.40
C LEU A 225 -3.17 -8.75 29.89
N GLY A 226 -2.89 -7.85 30.83
CA GLY A 226 -1.59 -7.75 31.52
C GLY A 226 -0.49 -7.01 30.75
N ALA A 227 -0.82 -6.24 29.72
CA ALA A 227 0.19 -5.49 28.96
C ALA A 227 0.77 -4.33 29.78
N GLU A 228 2.09 -4.35 29.97
CA GLU A 228 2.84 -3.27 30.65
C GLU A 228 3.01 -2.03 29.75
N GLN A 229 3.15 -2.26 28.45
CA GLN A 229 3.22 -1.23 27.41
C GLN A 229 1.89 -1.13 26.64
N LEU A 230 1.57 0.07 26.17
CA LEU A 230 0.26 0.43 25.62
C LEU A 230 0.44 1.21 24.32
N LEU A 231 -0.57 1.16 23.44
CA LEU A 231 -0.56 1.94 22.21
C LEU A 231 -0.56 3.44 22.54
N PRO A 232 0.32 4.24 21.92
CA PRO A 232 0.40 5.67 22.21
C PRO A 232 -0.83 6.39 21.64
N GLN A 233 -1.39 7.32 22.42
CA GLN A 233 -2.58 8.12 22.03
C GLN A 233 -2.36 8.95 20.75
N SER A 234 -1.12 9.08 20.26
CA SER A 234 -0.78 9.68 18.97
C SER A 234 -1.27 8.88 17.76
N ILE A 235 -1.87 7.69 17.92
CA ILE A 235 -2.47 6.92 16.82
C ILE A 235 -4.01 6.89 16.84
N ASP A 236 -4.65 7.49 17.85
CA ASP A 236 -6.11 7.44 18.02
C ASP A 236 -6.85 8.12 16.87
N GLY A 237 -7.86 7.43 16.33
CA GLY A 237 -8.66 7.88 15.18
C GLY A 237 -7.90 8.04 13.86
N LYS A 238 -6.58 7.84 13.80
CA LYS A 238 -5.77 8.08 12.59
C LYS A 238 -5.84 6.93 11.60
N PRO A 239 -5.74 7.20 10.28
CA PRO A 239 -5.82 6.18 9.26
C PRO A 239 -4.55 5.31 9.21
N ILE A 240 -4.77 4.00 9.20
CA ILE A 240 -3.79 2.97 8.84
C ILE A 240 -4.38 2.23 7.63
N THR A 241 -3.82 2.45 6.44
CA THR A 241 -4.37 1.96 5.17
C THR A 241 -3.52 0.84 4.59
N LEU A 242 -4.07 -0.37 4.52
CA LEU A 242 -3.53 -1.45 3.70
C LEU A 242 -3.99 -1.26 2.25
N SER A 243 -3.03 -1.06 1.35
CA SER A 243 -3.24 -0.98 -0.10
C SER A 243 -2.77 -2.26 -0.77
N ILE A 244 -3.71 -3.01 -1.33
CA ILE A 244 -3.52 -4.22 -2.13
C ILE A 244 -3.61 -3.79 -3.62
N PRO A 245 -2.55 -3.94 -4.43
CA PRO A 245 -2.56 -3.56 -5.85
C PRO A 245 -3.45 -4.43 -6.72
N GLU A 246 -3.64 -4.02 -7.98
CA GLU A 246 -4.27 -4.82 -9.03
C GLU A 246 -3.54 -6.17 -9.22
N MET A 247 -4.33 -7.24 -9.27
CA MET A 247 -3.84 -8.62 -9.40
C MET A 247 -4.21 -9.18 -10.77
N VAL A 248 -3.20 -9.58 -11.53
CA VAL A 248 -3.34 -10.26 -12.81
C VAL A 248 -3.47 -11.76 -12.58
N ASN A 249 -4.49 -12.38 -13.17
CA ASN A 249 -4.75 -13.81 -13.09
C ASN A 249 -4.47 -14.47 -14.45
N TYR A 250 -3.44 -15.31 -14.47
CA TYR A 250 -3.11 -16.20 -15.58
C TYR A 250 -3.90 -17.50 -15.44
N ASN A 251 -4.62 -17.86 -16.49
CA ASN A 251 -5.26 -19.17 -16.57
C ASN A 251 -4.23 -20.18 -17.09
N LEU A 252 -3.97 -21.24 -16.33
CA LEU A 252 -3.02 -22.30 -16.68
C LEU A 252 -3.73 -23.61 -17.08
N SER A 253 -5.05 -23.54 -17.27
CA SER A 253 -5.91 -24.68 -17.59
C SER A 253 -5.78 -25.10 -19.07
N PRO A 254 -5.58 -26.39 -19.39
CA PRO A 254 -5.49 -26.87 -20.77
C PRO A 254 -6.86 -26.93 -21.48
N ASP A 255 -7.94 -27.03 -20.70
CA ASP A 255 -9.31 -27.19 -21.19
C ASP A 255 -10.33 -26.48 -20.26
N LYS A 256 -11.49 -27.09 -20.01
CA LYS A 256 -12.60 -26.57 -19.18
C LYS A 256 -13.03 -27.51 -18.06
N GLU A 257 -12.48 -28.71 -18.02
CA GLU A 257 -12.78 -29.73 -17.02
C GLU A 257 -11.73 -29.70 -15.91
N HIS A 258 -10.46 -29.52 -16.29
CA HIS A 258 -9.33 -29.30 -15.38
C HIS A 258 -9.07 -27.80 -15.15
N TRP A 259 -8.46 -27.45 -14.01
CA TRP A 259 -8.13 -26.08 -13.65
C TRP A 259 -6.76 -25.90 -12.96
N ALA A 260 -6.09 -24.78 -13.27
CA ALA A 260 -4.99 -24.22 -12.48
C ALA A 260 -4.86 -22.72 -12.80
N SER A 261 -4.33 -21.95 -11.86
CA SER A 261 -4.12 -20.51 -12.04
C SER A 261 -2.85 -20.02 -11.38
N LEU A 262 -2.31 -18.92 -11.90
CA LEU A 262 -1.23 -18.17 -11.29
C LEU A 262 -1.67 -16.71 -11.17
N SER A 263 -1.64 -16.15 -9.97
CA SER A 263 -1.81 -14.73 -9.75
C SER A 263 -0.46 -14.02 -9.62
N GLN A 264 -0.42 -12.76 -10.03
CA GLN A 264 0.71 -11.84 -9.88
C GLN A 264 0.18 -10.48 -9.46
N MET A 265 0.79 -9.87 -8.44
CA MET A 265 0.60 -8.44 -8.13
C MET A 265 1.87 -7.83 -7.57
N ASN A 266 1.98 -6.50 -7.60
CA ASN A 266 2.97 -5.81 -6.77
C ASN A 266 2.69 -6.11 -5.29
N THR A 267 3.73 -6.21 -4.45
CA THR A 267 3.53 -6.47 -3.01
C THR A 267 2.63 -5.41 -2.37
N PRO A 268 1.63 -5.80 -1.54
CA PRO A 268 0.84 -4.87 -0.75
C PRO A 268 1.69 -3.92 0.11
N THR A 269 1.12 -2.77 0.43
CA THR A 269 1.77 -1.76 1.27
C THR A 269 0.84 -1.26 2.37
N ILE A 270 1.37 -0.98 3.56
CA ILE A 270 0.66 -0.29 4.63
C ILE A 270 1.11 1.17 4.63
N THR A 271 0.19 2.12 4.59
CA THR A 271 0.47 3.56 4.77
C THR A 271 -0.11 4.01 6.10
N VAL A 272 0.62 4.83 6.84
CA VAL A 272 0.16 5.41 8.12
C VAL A 272 0.29 6.94 8.10
N ASP A 273 -0.49 7.62 8.93
CA ASP A 273 -0.39 9.07 9.08
C ASP A 273 1.04 9.50 9.55
N PRO A 274 1.72 10.45 8.88
CA PRO A 274 3.09 10.86 9.23
C PRO A 274 3.32 11.48 10.62
N SER A 275 2.26 11.69 11.40
CA SER A 275 2.34 12.10 12.81
C SER A 275 2.12 10.94 13.80
N ILE A 276 2.07 9.71 13.30
CA ILE A 276 2.22 8.48 14.08
C ILE A 276 3.71 8.20 14.30
N LYS A 277 4.10 7.93 15.54
CA LYS A 277 5.41 7.34 15.85
C LYS A 277 5.29 5.83 15.72
N VAL A 278 5.72 5.28 14.61
CA VAL A 278 5.52 3.85 14.31
C VAL A 278 6.30 2.98 15.29
N GLU A 279 7.46 3.43 15.75
CA GLU A 279 8.32 2.72 16.69
C GLU A 279 7.63 2.49 18.04
N GLU A 280 6.99 3.52 18.61
CA GLU A 280 6.28 3.43 19.90
C GLU A 280 5.04 2.53 19.81
N ALA A 281 4.36 2.50 18.65
CA ALA A 281 3.22 1.62 18.41
C ALA A 281 3.65 0.16 18.17
N VAL A 282 4.71 -0.07 17.38
CA VAL A 282 5.28 -1.39 17.09
C VAL A 282 5.88 -2.02 18.35
N GLU A 283 6.55 -1.25 19.21
CA GLU A 283 7.09 -1.78 20.46
C GLU A 283 5.96 -2.24 21.41
N ALA A 284 4.87 -1.46 21.53
CA ALA A 284 3.68 -1.85 22.30
C ALA A 284 2.99 -3.12 21.77
N ILE A 285 2.99 -3.32 20.44
CA ILE A 285 2.48 -4.53 19.78
C ILE A 285 3.41 -5.73 20.05
N ILE A 286 4.72 -5.56 19.92
CA ILE A 286 5.73 -6.60 20.14
C ILE A 286 5.76 -7.05 21.62
N ASN A 287 5.54 -6.13 22.55
CA ASN A 287 5.52 -6.40 23.99
C ASN A 287 4.13 -6.82 24.51
N PHE A 288 3.14 -7.02 23.63
CA PHE A 288 1.81 -7.52 24.01
C PHE A 288 1.89 -8.97 24.55
N PRO A 289 1.36 -9.29 25.74
CA PRO A 289 1.55 -10.60 26.37
C PRO A 289 1.05 -11.79 25.55
N LEU A 290 -0.02 -11.62 24.76
CA LEU A 290 -0.59 -12.71 23.95
C LEU A 290 0.08 -12.86 22.56
N MET A 291 1.06 -12.02 22.19
CA MET A 291 1.75 -12.18 20.91
C MET A 291 2.67 -13.41 20.95
N PRO A 292 2.56 -14.39 20.04
CA PRO A 292 3.49 -15.51 19.97
C PRO A 292 4.93 -15.08 19.72
N ASP A 293 5.89 -15.74 20.37
CA ASP A 293 7.29 -15.33 20.32
C ASP A 293 7.93 -15.44 18.92
N TYR A 294 7.38 -16.26 18.03
CA TYR A 294 7.79 -16.28 16.62
C TYR A 294 7.34 -15.02 15.86
N LEU A 295 6.15 -14.47 16.16
CA LEU A 295 5.72 -13.16 15.62
C LEU A 295 6.54 -12.03 16.25
N LYS A 296 6.79 -12.06 17.56
CA LYS A 296 7.70 -11.10 18.21
C LYS A 296 9.08 -11.12 17.55
N SER A 297 9.58 -12.31 17.17
CA SER A 297 10.89 -12.47 16.53
C SER A 297 10.88 -11.95 15.09
N SER A 298 9.87 -12.28 14.28
CA SER A 298 9.72 -11.75 12.91
C SER A 298 9.58 -10.21 12.92
N LEU A 299 8.77 -9.64 13.80
CA LEU A 299 8.62 -8.18 13.95
C LEU A 299 9.86 -7.47 14.52
N LYS A 300 10.78 -8.17 15.19
CA LYS A 300 12.10 -7.64 15.62
C LYS A 300 13.20 -7.82 14.58
N GLN A 301 13.09 -8.82 13.71
CA GLN A 301 14.03 -9.08 12.61
C GLN A 301 13.70 -8.26 11.36
N SER A 302 12.42 -7.90 11.19
CA SER A 302 11.94 -7.17 10.03
C SER A 302 12.41 -5.71 10.00
N ARG A 303 12.45 -5.19 8.78
CA ARG A 303 13.13 -3.96 8.40
C ARG A 303 12.21 -2.74 8.46
N ILE A 304 11.43 -2.66 9.54
CA ILE A 304 10.36 -1.65 9.73
C ILE A 304 10.94 -0.24 9.63
N LEU A 305 12.06 0.05 10.30
CA LEU A 305 12.74 1.35 10.25
C LEU A 305 13.22 1.75 8.84
N SER A 306 13.35 0.79 7.92
CA SER A 306 13.68 0.97 6.50
C SER A 306 12.50 0.71 5.55
N GLY A 307 11.26 0.69 6.07
CA GLY A 307 10.03 0.66 5.26
C GLY A 307 9.58 -0.73 4.81
N GLU A 308 9.96 -1.79 5.52
CA GLU A 308 9.66 -3.19 5.15
C GLU A 308 9.01 -3.94 6.34
N ILE A 309 7.85 -4.55 6.11
CA ILE A 309 7.06 -5.33 7.11
C ILE A 309 6.78 -6.72 6.51
N PRO A 310 6.85 -7.83 7.27
CA PRO A 310 6.58 -9.16 6.76
C PRO A 310 5.09 -9.34 6.46
N MET A 311 4.77 -9.95 5.33
CA MET A 311 3.41 -10.35 4.96
C MET A 311 2.94 -11.49 5.87
N PRO A 312 1.87 -11.33 6.66
CA PRO A 312 1.29 -12.42 7.42
C PRO A 312 0.53 -13.35 6.48
N LEU A 313 1.00 -14.59 6.34
CA LEU A 313 0.29 -15.67 5.64
C LEU A 313 -0.26 -16.63 6.69
N ILE A 314 -1.57 -16.84 6.70
CA ILE A 314 -2.22 -17.71 7.70
C ILE A 314 -1.88 -19.17 7.38
N ALA A 315 -1.29 -19.85 8.36
CA ALA A 315 -1.05 -21.28 8.30
C ALA A 315 -2.38 -22.02 8.45
N VAL A 316 -2.76 -22.74 7.40
CA VAL A 316 -3.76 -23.81 7.45
C VAL A 316 -3.09 -25.13 7.85
N GLU A 317 -3.88 -26.15 8.21
CA GLU A 317 -3.35 -27.50 8.36
C GLU A 317 -2.66 -27.95 7.06
N GLY A 318 -1.47 -28.53 7.16
CA GLY A 318 -0.66 -28.88 5.98
C GLY A 318 0.24 -27.76 5.40
N THR A 319 0.31 -26.58 6.01
CA THR A 319 1.25 -25.52 5.59
C THR A 319 2.71 -25.94 5.81
N GLU A 320 3.54 -25.84 4.76
CA GLU A 320 4.98 -26.07 4.78
C GLU A 320 5.74 -24.84 4.25
N GLN A 321 6.81 -24.43 4.93
CA GLN A 321 7.78 -23.49 4.38
C GLN A 321 8.91 -24.25 3.68
N LEU A 322 9.16 -23.94 2.41
CA LEU A 322 10.24 -24.52 1.61
C LEU A 322 11.07 -23.44 0.92
N THR A 323 12.26 -23.80 0.45
CA THR A 323 13.17 -22.88 -0.26
C THR A 323 13.53 -23.46 -1.62
N ILE A 324 13.24 -22.71 -2.69
CA ILE A 324 13.60 -23.06 -4.08
C ILE A 324 14.64 -22.04 -4.54
N GLY A 325 15.87 -22.49 -4.75
CA GLY A 325 17.01 -21.60 -5.01
C GLY A 325 17.26 -20.69 -3.81
N SER A 326 17.01 -19.39 -3.98
CA SER A 326 17.03 -18.37 -2.91
C SER A 326 15.63 -17.91 -2.46
N THR A 327 14.57 -18.42 -3.09
CA THR A 327 13.19 -17.97 -2.88
C THR A 327 12.53 -18.78 -1.77
N ILE A 328 12.02 -18.10 -0.75
CA ILE A 328 11.15 -18.69 0.27
C ILE A 328 9.75 -18.83 -0.32
N VAL A 329 9.17 -20.02 -0.21
CA VAL A 329 7.81 -20.33 -0.65
C VAL A 329 7.03 -20.91 0.52
N ILE A 330 5.80 -20.46 0.70
CA ILE A 330 4.83 -21.11 1.58
C ILE A 330 3.95 -22.01 0.70
N LEU A 331 4.05 -23.31 0.93
CA LEU A 331 3.25 -24.36 0.29
C LEU A 331 2.09 -24.71 1.22
N ASN A 332 0.87 -24.60 0.73
CA ASN A 332 -0.33 -25.11 1.40
C ASN A 332 -0.80 -26.37 0.67
N HIS A 333 -1.51 -27.25 1.37
CA HIS A 333 -2.30 -28.30 0.74
C HIS A 333 -3.65 -28.47 1.43
N TYR A 334 -4.62 -28.98 0.70
CA TYR A 334 -5.97 -29.24 1.20
C TYR A 334 -6.51 -30.52 0.60
N ASP A 335 -6.94 -31.43 1.48
CA ASP A 335 -7.58 -32.68 1.08
C ASP A 335 -9.03 -32.42 0.68
N SER A 336 -9.30 -32.49 -0.62
CA SER A 336 -10.66 -32.54 -1.15
C SER A 336 -11.21 -33.97 -1.02
N ASN A 337 -12.52 -34.15 -1.24
CA ASN A 337 -13.18 -35.46 -1.22
C ASN A 337 -12.78 -36.41 -2.38
N LYS A 338 -11.67 -36.11 -3.08
CA LYS A 338 -11.15 -36.84 -4.25
C LYS A 338 -9.62 -36.85 -4.26
N GLU A 339 -8.99 -35.67 -4.33
CA GLU A 339 -7.53 -35.49 -4.36
C GLU A 339 -7.04 -34.44 -3.32
N THR A 340 -5.77 -34.54 -2.93
CA THR A 340 -5.02 -33.47 -2.25
C THR A 340 -4.57 -32.42 -3.27
N ILE A 341 -5.06 -31.20 -3.15
CA ILE A 341 -4.67 -30.07 -4.01
C ILE A 341 -3.59 -29.24 -3.30
N TYR A 342 -2.68 -28.65 -4.09
CA TYR A 342 -1.56 -27.85 -3.60
C TYR A 342 -1.63 -26.42 -4.12
N ASP A 343 -1.32 -25.47 -3.23
CA ASP A 343 -1.18 -24.04 -3.52
C ASP A 343 0.21 -23.55 -3.04
N ALA A 344 0.79 -22.57 -3.70
CA ALA A 344 2.04 -21.94 -3.28
C ALA A 344 1.97 -20.41 -3.33
N THR A 345 2.52 -19.74 -2.34
CA THR A 345 2.68 -18.27 -2.29
C THR A 345 4.14 -17.90 -2.06
N TRP A 346 4.68 -16.99 -2.87
CA TRP A 346 6.04 -16.47 -2.73
C TRP A 346 6.14 -15.01 -3.17
N VAL A 347 7.16 -14.30 -2.68
CA VAL A 347 7.54 -12.97 -3.16
C VAL A 347 8.84 -13.07 -3.96
N SER A 348 8.89 -12.36 -5.09
CA SER A 348 10.11 -12.20 -5.90
C SER A 348 10.10 -10.83 -6.57
N ASN A 349 11.26 -10.15 -6.63
CA ASN A 349 11.44 -8.86 -7.33
C ASN A 349 10.42 -7.75 -6.97
N GLY A 350 9.89 -7.74 -5.74
CA GLY A 350 8.87 -6.77 -5.30
C GLY A 350 7.43 -7.11 -5.72
N GLN A 351 7.21 -8.34 -6.21
CA GLN A 351 5.90 -8.87 -6.59
C GLN A 351 5.53 -10.10 -5.77
N LEU A 352 4.26 -10.21 -5.40
CA LEU A 352 3.66 -11.41 -4.82
C LEU A 352 3.08 -12.29 -5.93
N PHE A 353 3.31 -13.59 -5.84
CA PHE A 353 2.76 -14.60 -6.72
C PHE A 353 2.01 -15.66 -5.92
N GLN A 354 0.89 -16.16 -6.47
CA GLN A 354 0.14 -17.27 -5.90
C GLN A 354 -0.19 -18.29 -6.98
N PHE A 355 0.33 -19.51 -6.88
CA PHE A 355 0.09 -20.59 -7.82
C PHE A 355 -0.88 -21.60 -7.20
N HIS A 356 -2.04 -21.79 -7.83
CA HIS A 356 -3.02 -22.80 -7.47
C HIS A 356 -2.92 -23.96 -8.46
N GLY A 357 -2.54 -25.14 -7.96
CA GLY A 357 -2.21 -26.30 -8.81
C GLY A 357 -3.43 -27.06 -9.34
N GLY A 358 -4.57 -26.91 -8.66
CA GLY A 358 -5.82 -27.60 -8.96
C GLY A 358 -5.65 -29.11 -9.17
N ASP A 359 -6.38 -29.65 -10.13
CA ASP A 359 -6.34 -31.06 -10.56
C ASP A 359 -5.36 -31.33 -11.72
N ILE A 360 -4.71 -30.29 -12.28
CA ILE A 360 -3.68 -30.47 -13.30
C ILE A 360 -2.37 -30.94 -12.68
N TYR A 361 -2.01 -30.34 -11.54
CA TYR A 361 -0.73 -30.56 -10.86
C TYR A 361 -0.89 -31.43 -9.60
N GLU A 362 -1.81 -32.41 -9.63
CA GLU A 362 -2.02 -33.41 -8.57
C GLU A 362 -0.71 -33.97 -8.01
N GLY A 363 -0.61 -34.00 -6.68
CA GLY A 363 0.51 -34.61 -5.99
C GLY A 363 1.75 -33.71 -5.94
N LYS A 364 2.35 -33.64 -4.75
CA LYS A 364 3.44 -32.73 -4.42
C LYS A 364 4.60 -32.71 -5.42
N GLU A 365 4.94 -33.86 -6.04
CA GLU A 365 6.03 -33.94 -7.02
C GLU A 365 5.71 -33.16 -8.33
N LYS A 366 4.53 -33.36 -8.93
CA LYS A 366 4.11 -32.61 -10.13
C LYS A 366 4.04 -31.11 -9.82
N PHE A 367 3.45 -30.77 -8.68
CA PHE A 367 3.28 -29.39 -8.24
C PHE A 367 4.61 -28.68 -8.02
N ILE A 368 5.54 -29.29 -7.26
CA ILE A 368 6.87 -28.70 -7.00
C ILE A 368 7.69 -28.59 -8.28
N ALA A 369 7.59 -29.56 -9.21
CA ALA A 369 8.24 -29.45 -10.51
C ALA A 369 7.74 -28.22 -11.29
N LYS A 370 6.43 -27.98 -11.35
CA LYS A 370 5.89 -26.79 -12.03
C LYS A 370 6.25 -25.49 -11.31
N LEU A 371 6.17 -25.47 -9.99
CA LEU A 371 6.57 -24.33 -9.16
C LEU A 371 8.05 -23.94 -9.38
N GLN A 372 8.93 -24.92 -9.57
CA GLN A 372 10.34 -24.66 -9.91
C GLN A 372 10.51 -23.99 -11.27
N GLU A 373 9.68 -24.30 -12.27
CA GLU A 373 9.66 -23.55 -13.54
C GLU A 373 9.21 -22.10 -13.32
N LEU A 374 8.11 -21.91 -12.58
CA LEU A 374 7.50 -20.58 -12.36
C LEU A 374 8.39 -19.62 -11.55
N ILE A 375 9.25 -20.14 -10.67
CA ILE A 375 10.21 -19.34 -9.88
C ILE A 375 11.47 -18.95 -10.69
N GLN A 376 11.67 -19.55 -11.87
CA GLN A 376 12.81 -19.26 -12.78
C GLN A 376 12.47 -18.26 -13.89
N LEU A 377 11.27 -17.65 -13.87
CA LEU A 377 10.81 -16.62 -14.79
C LEU A 377 11.19 -15.20 -14.33
#